data_AF-A0A2I2Z5L6-F1
#
_entry.id   AF-A0A2I2Z5L6-F1
#
_cell.length_a   1.000
_cell.length_b   1.000
_cell.length_c   1.000
_cell.angle_alpha   90.00
_cell.angle_beta   90.00
_cell.angle_gamma   90.00
#
_symmetry.space_group_name_H-M   'P 1'
#
loop_
_entity.id
_entity.type
_entity.pdbx_description
1 polymer ?
#
loop_
_entity_poly.entity_id
_entity_poly.type
_entity_poly.pdbx_seq_one_letter_code
_entity_poly.pdbx_strand_id
1 'polypeptide(L)'
;MAVSWRSWLANEGVKHLCLFIWLSMNVLLFWKTFLLYNQGPEYHYLHQMLGLGLCLSRASASVLNLNCSLILLPMCRTLLAYLRGSQKVPSRRTRRLLDKSRTFHITCGVTICIFSGVHVAAHLVNALNFSVNYSEDFVELNEARYDEDPRKLLFTTVPGLTGVCMVVVLFLMITASTYAIRVSNYDIFWYTHNLFFVFYMLLTLHVSGDDWKPYKLRRLYFIWVCRDIQSFRWFADLLCMLHNKFWQENRPDYVNIQLYLSQTDGIQKIIGEKYHALNSRLFIGRPRWKLLFDEIAKYNR
;
A
#
# COMPACT_ATOMS: atom_id res chain seq x y z
N MET A 1 20.39 -34.37 -36.36
CA MET A 1 21.45 -34.34 -35.31
C MET A 1 20.78 -34.18 -33.96
N ALA A 2 20.64 -35.27 -33.19
CA ALA A 2 20.08 -35.20 -31.84
C ALA A 2 21.09 -34.53 -30.92
N VAL A 3 20.77 -33.32 -30.45
CA VAL A 3 21.59 -32.63 -29.45
C VAL A 3 21.57 -33.49 -28.19
N SER A 4 22.74 -34.00 -27.77
CA SER A 4 22.88 -34.78 -26.54
C SER A 4 22.18 -34.06 -25.38
N TRP A 5 21.35 -34.79 -24.61
CA TRP A 5 20.62 -34.27 -23.45
C TRP A 5 21.52 -33.47 -22.51
N ARG A 6 22.78 -33.90 -22.34
CA ARG A 6 23.79 -33.20 -21.52
C ARG A 6 24.20 -31.85 -22.12
N SER A 7 24.31 -31.76 -23.44
CA SER A 7 24.60 -30.50 -24.16
C SER A 7 23.41 -29.53 -24.11
N TRP A 8 22.17 -30.06 -24.17
CA TRP A 8 20.97 -29.24 -24.03
C TRP A 8 20.83 -28.68 -22.61
N LEU A 9 20.96 -29.54 -21.59
CA LEU A 9 20.86 -29.14 -20.18
C LEU A 9 21.95 -28.13 -19.78
N ALA A 10 23.17 -28.30 -20.31
CA ALA A 10 24.28 -27.37 -20.07
C ALA A 10 24.06 -25.98 -20.72
N ASN A 11 23.30 -25.89 -21.81
CA ASN A 11 23.10 -24.65 -22.56
C ASN A 11 21.78 -23.93 -22.23
N GLU A 12 20.67 -24.65 -22.06
CA GLU A 12 19.34 -24.06 -21.80
C GLU A 12 18.86 -24.25 -20.35
N GLY A 13 19.46 -25.14 -19.56
CA GLY A 13 18.98 -25.50 -18.22
C GLY A 13 18.92 -24.32 -17.24
N VAL A 14 19.89 -23.40 -17.28
CA VAL A 14 19.94 -22.23 -16.37
C VAL A 14 18.81 -21.22 -16.66
N LYS A 15 18.43 -21.06 -17.94
CA LYS A 15 17.29 -20.24 -18.34
C LYS A 15 15.99 -20.82 -17.79
N HIS A 16 15.80 -22.13 -17.98
CA HIS A 16 14.61 -22.81 -17.48
C HIS A 16 14.56 -22.81 -15.96
N LEU A 17 15.69 -22.91 -15.28
CA LEU A 17 15.78 -22.76 -13.82
C LEU A 17 15.37 -21.36 -13.36
N CYS A 18 15.89 -20.30 -13.97
CA CYS A 18 15.52 -18.92 -13.61
C CYS A 18 14.04 -18.64 -13.88
N LEU A 19 13.51 -19.10 -15.01
CA LEU A 19 12.09 -18.99 -15.34
C LEU A 19 11.23 -19.82 -14.37
N PHE A 20 11.69 -21.00 -13.96
CA PHE A 20 11.04 -21.83 -12.96
C PHE A 20 11.02 -21.17 -11.58
N ILE A 21 12.13 -20.54 -11.16
CA ILE A 21 12.19 -19.76 -9.91
C ILE A 21 11.21 -18.60 -9.96
N TRP A 22 11.23 -17.80 -11.03
CA TRP A 22 10.29 -16.68 -11.18
C TRP A 22 8.83 -17.17 -11.20
N LEU A 23 8.52 -18.25 -11.93
CA LEU A 23 7.17 -18.82 -11.97
C LEU A 23 6.75 -19.32 -10.57
N SER A 24 7.65 -20.01 -9.87
CA SER A 24 7.42 -20.48 -8.50
C SER A 24 7.17 -19.30 -7.56
N MET A 25 7.92 -18.20 -7.65
CA MET A 25 7.68 -17.00 -6.87
C MET A 25 6.29 -16.42 -7.12
N ASN A 26 5.85 -16.35 -8.39
CA ASN A 26 4.50 -15.88 -8.73
C ASN A 26 3.41 -16.77 -8.13
N VAL A 27 3.54 -18.09 -8.28
CA VAL A 27 2.58 -19.06 -7.73
C VAL A 27 2.56 -19.02 -6.21
N LEU A 28 3.72 -18.97 -5.56
CA LEU A 28 3.83 -18.91 -4.11
C LEU A 28 3.26 -17.61 -3.55
N LEU A 29 3.53 -16.46 -4.16
CA LEU A 29 2.93 -15.19 -3.73
C LEU A 29 1.41 -15.20 -3.92
N PHE A 30 0.93 -15.66 -5.07
CA PHE A 30 -0.50 -15.79 -5.31
C PHE A 30 -1.16 -16.68 -4.25
N TRP A 31 -0.62 -17.88 -4.05
CA TRP A 31 -1.17 -18.86 -3.12
C TRP A 31 -1.13 -18.38 -1.66
N LYS A 32 0.01 -17.80 -1.24
CA LYS A 32 0.17 -17.26 0.12
C LYS A 32 -0.82 -16.14 0.38
N THR A 33 -0.94 -15.18 -0.53
CA THR A 33 -1.89 -14.07 -0.37
C THR A 33 -3.33 -14.59 -0.44
N PHE A 34 -3.65 -15.51 -1.35
CA PHE A 34 -4.97 -16.10 -1.44
C PHE A 34 -5.39 -16.77 -0.12
N LEU A 35 -4.53 -17.62 0.45
CA LEU A 35 -4.79 -18.27 1.73
C LEU A 35 -4.90 -17.28 2.90
N LEU A 36 -4.07 -16.23 2.91
CA LEU A 36 -4.14 -15.19 3.94
C LEU A 36 -5.52 -14.52 3.98
N TYR A 37 -6.08 -14.14 2.83
CA TYR A 37 -7.40 -13.49 2.78
C TYR A 37 -8.57 -14.47 2.87
N ASN A 38 -8.34 -15.76 2.62
CA ASN A 38 -9.38 -16.79 2.72
C ASN A 38 -9.51 -17.37 4.14
N GLN A 39 -8.40 -17.49 4.88
CA GLN A 39 -8.33 -18.19 6.18
C GLN A 39 -7.86 -17.28 7.33
N GLY A 40 -7.37 -16.08 7.04
CA GLY A 40 -6.86 -15.17 8.06
C GLY A 40 -7.97 -14.66 8.98
N PRO A 41 -7.80 -14.74 10.32
CA PRO A 41 -8.83 -14.31 11.27
C PRO A 41 -9.13 -12.80 11.17
N GLU A 42 -8.13 -11.99 10.82
CA GLU A 42 -8.28 -10.53 10.63
C GLU A 42 -9.20 -10.16 9.47
N TYR A 43 -9.30 -11.02 8.46
CA TYR A 43 -10.08 -10.78 7.23
C TYR A 43 -11.38 -11.58 7.20
N HIS A 44 -11.74 -12.27 8.27
CA HIS A 44 -12.88 -13.19 8.30
C HIS A 44 -14.20 -12.51 7.87
N TYR A 45 -14.50 -11.35 8.46
CA TYR A 45 -15.71 -10.59 8.14
C TYR A 45 -15.68 -10.00 6.73
N LEU A 46 -14.52 -9.47 6.30
CA LEU A 46 -14.36 -8.92 4.95
C LEU A 46 -14.49 -10.03 3.88
N HIS A 47 -14.00 -11.23 4.18
CA HIS A 47 -14.16 -12.41 3.33
C HIS A 47 -15.61 -12.91 3.32
N GLN A 48 -16.34 -12.87 4.44
CA GLN A 48 -17.78 -13.19 4.42
C GLN A 48 -18.58 -12.24 3.53
N MET A 49 -18.22 -10.95 3.51
CA MET A 49 -18.92 -9.94 2.68
C MET A 49 -18.56 -10.03 1.19
N LEU A 50 -17.27 -10.19 0.85
CA LEU A 50 -16.77 -10.12 -0.52
C LEU A 50 -16.52 -11.49 -1.16
N GLY A 51 -16.42 -12.54 -0.35
CA GLY A 51 -16.14 -13.90 -0.78
C GLY A 51 -14.80 -14.06 -1.50
N LEU A 52 -14.81 -14.94 -2.50
CA LEU A 52 -13.63 -15.27 -3.29
C LEU A 52 -13.07 -14.09 -4.10
N GLY A 53 -13.90 -13.07 -4.40
CA GLY A 53 -13.48 -11.89 -5.14
C GLY A 53 -12.37 -11.11 -4.41
N LEU A 54 -12.42 -11.06 -3.06
CA LEU A 54 -11.38 -10.42 -2.25
C LEU A 54 -10.06 -11.17 -2.34
N CYS A 55 -10.11 -12.50 -2.20
CA CYS A 55 -8.92 -13.34 -2.26
C CYS A 55 -8.26 -13.24 -3.64
N LEU A 56 -9.05 -13.28 -4.72
CA LEU A 56 -8.56 -13.17 -6.09
C LEU A 56 -8.02 -11.78 -6.42
N SER A 57 -8.66 -10.70 -5.96
CA SER A 57 -8.18 -9.33 -6.22
C SER A 57 -6.84 -9.08 -5.52
N ARG A 58 -6.68 -9.48 -4.25
CA ARG A 58 -5.45 -9.29 -3.48
C ARG A 58 -4.31 -10.20 -3.94
N ALA A 59 -4.62 -11.46 -4.27
CA ALA A 59 -3.63 -12.41 -4.79
C ALA A 59 -3.11 -11.98 -6.17
N SER A 60 -4.01 -11.56 -7.08
CA SER A 60 -3.61 -11.04 -8.39
C SER A 60 -2.83 -9.72 -8.28
N ALA A 61 -3.20 -8.82 -7.37
CA ALA A 61 -2.42 -7.60 -7.08
C ALA A 61 -0.99 -7.91 -6.62
N SER A 62 -0.80 -8.92 -5.77
CA SER A 62 0.54 -9.33 -5.31
C SER A 62 1.43 -9.80 -6.47
N VAL A 63 0.84 -10.57 -7.40
CA VAL A 63 1.52 -11.02 -8.62
C VAL A 63 1.83 -9.85 -9.55
N LEU A 64 0.89 -8.92 -9.73
CA LEU A 64 1.09 -7.71 -10.52
C LEU A 64 2.22 -6.85 -9.94
N ASN A 65 2.24 -6.62 -8.63
CA ASN A 65 3.30 -5.84 -7.96
C ASN A 65 4.70 -6.44 -8.19
N LEU A 66 4.83 -7.77 -8.11
CA LEU A 66 6.10 -8.44 -8.41
C LEU A 66 6.51 -8.22 -9.88
N ASN A 67 5.63 -8.50 -10.83
CA ASN A 67 5.99 -8.43 -12.25
C ASN A 67 6.20 -6.99 -12.73
N CYS A 68 5.40 -6.04 -12.26
CA CYS A 68 5.61 -4.61 -12.51
C CYS A 68 6.92 -4.12 -11.90
N SER A 69 7.40 -4.69 -10.79
CA SER A 69 8.74 -4.34 -10.27
C SER A 69 9.87 -4.93 -11.13
N LEU A 70 9.66 -6.12 -11.70
CA LEU A 70 10.70 -6.84 -12.44
C LEU A 70 10.79 -6.49 -13.93
N ILE A 71 9.72 -6.01 -14.57
CA ILE A 71 9.64 -5.83 -16.03
C ILE A 71 10.62 -4.78 -16.61
N LEU A 72 11.04 -3.80 -15.80
CA LEU A 72 12.01 -2.76 -16.20
C LEU A 72 13.47 -3.23 -16.10
N LEU A 73 13.78 -4.09 -15.14
CA LEU A 73 15.13 -4.65 -14.94
C LEU A 73 15.78 -5.21 -16.22
N PRO A 74 15.10 -6.03 -17.05
CA PRO A 74 15.67 -6.54 -18.30
C PRO A 74 15.91 -5.47 -19.37
N MET A 75 15.37 -4.25 -19.21
CA MET A 75 15.54 -3.12 -20.14
C MET A 75 16.63 -2.13 -19.69
N CYS A 76 17.13 -2.24 -18.45
CA CYS A 76 18.24 -1.42 -17.93
C CYS A 76 19.60 -1.85 -18.53
N ARG A 77 19.82 -1.60 -19.82
CA ARG A 77 21.00 -2.09 -20.57
C ARG A 77 22.34 -1.76 -19.93
N THR A 78 22.49 -0.57 -19.34
CA THR A 78 23.72 -0.16 -18.64
C THR A 78 23.98 -1.01 -17.39
N LEU A 79 22.94 -1.27 -16.60
CA LEU A 79 23.04 -2.15 -15.43
C LEU A 79 23.39 -3.58 -15.86
N LEU A 80 22.73 -4.09 -16.91
CA LEU A 80 23.04 -5.41 -17.47
C LEU A 80 24.47 -5.48 -18.02
N ALA A 81 24.97 -4.41 -18.64
CA ALA A 81 26.35 -4.31 -19.13
C ALA A 81 27.37 -4.27 -17.97
N TYR A 82 27.07 -3.55 -16.88
CA TYR A 82 27.90 -3.53 -15.68
C TYR A 82 27.96 -4.91 -14.99
N LEU A 83 26.80 -5.55 -14.81
CA LEU A 83 26.71 -6.90 -14.26
C LEU A 83 27.45 -7.93 -15.11
N ARG A 84 27.49 -7.73 -16.44
CA ARG A 84 28.27 -8.53 -17.38
C ARG A 84 29.78 -8.35 -17.23
N GLY A 85 30.25 -7.13 -16.93
CA GLY A 85 31.66 -6.77 -16.79
C GLY A 85 32.26 -7.04 -15.41
N SER A 86 31.43 -7.25 -14.38
CA SER A 86 31.90 -7.55 -13.03
C SER A 86 32.62 -8.89 -12.96
N GLN A 87 33.89 -8.88 -12.51
CA GLN A 87 34.71 -10.08 -12.32
C GLN A 87 34.13 -11.08 -11.30
N LYS A 88 33.12 -10.68 -10.51
CA LYS A 88 32.41 -11.54 -9.56
C LYS A 88 31.34 -12.45 -10.18
N VAL A 89 31.05 -12.34 -11.49
CA VAL A 89 30.18 -13.29 -12.20
C VAL A 89 31.05 -14.35 -12.88
N PRO A 90 31.32 -15.50 -12.23
CA PRO A 90 32.41 -16.39 -12.66
C PRO A 90 32.02 -17.25 -13.88
N SER A 91 30.75 -17.23 -14.26
CA SER A 91 30.17 -18.22 -15.16
C SER A 91 29.76 -17.61 -16.49
N ARG A 92 30.28 -18.16 -17.59
CA ARG A 92 29.77 -17.95 -18.97
C ARG A 92 28.23 -18.14 -19.04
N ARG A 93 27.64 -18.90 -18.11
CA ARG A 93 26.19 -19.18 -18.04
C ARG A 93 25.35 -17.97 -17.63
N THR A 94 25.79 -17.18 -16.65
CA THR A 94 25.06 -15.98 -16.20
C THR A 94 25.07 -14.90 -17.28
N ARG A 95 26.18 -14.78 -18.03
CA ARG A 95 26.31 -13.86 -19.16
C ARG A 95 25.30 -14.16 -20.29
N ARG A 96 25.03 -15.44 -20.55
CA ARG A 96 24.00 -15.88 -21.51
C ARG A 96 22.56 -15.65 -21.01
N LEU A 97 22.34 -15.68 -19.69
CA LEU A 97 21.03 -15.35 -19.11
C LEU A 97 20.68 -13.88 -19.35
N LEU A 98 21.68 -13.01 -19.15
CA LEU A 98 21.61 -11.57 -19.47
C LEU A 98 21.30 -11.32 -20.96
N ASP A 99 21.83 -12.15 -21.87
CA ASP A 99 21.58 -12.01 -23.32
C ASP A 99 20.11 -12.31 -23.73
N LYS A 100 19.34 -13.04 -22.90
CA LYS A 100 17.90 -13.30 -23.13
C LYS A 100 16.97 -12.41 -22.28
N SER A 101 17.46 -11.29 -21.74
CA SER A 101 16.67 -10.38 -20.90
C SER A 101 15.38 -9.90 -21.58
N ARG A 102 15.40 -9.68 -22.90
CA ARG A 102 14.21 -9.30 -23.68
C ARG A 102 13.10 -10.35 -23.62
N THR A 103 13.43 -11.63 -23.66
CA THR A 103 12.43 -12.71 -23.54
C THR A 103 11.78 -12.67 -22.17
N PHE A 104 12.56 -12.41 -21.11
CA PHE A 104 12.04 -12.26 -19.76
C PHE A 104 11.11 -11.04 -19.60
N HIS A 105 11.43 -9.92 -20.24
CA HIS A 105 10.53 -8.76 -20.30
C HIS A 105 9.18 -9.12 -20.93
N ILE A 106 9.19 -9.84 -22.06
CA ILE A 106 7.96 -10.26 -22.75
C ILE A 106 7.14 -11.21 -21.89
N THR A 107 7.77 -12.19 -21.22
CA THR A 107 7.05 -13.11 -20.32
C THR A 107 6.44 -12.41 -19.11
N CYS A 108 7.14 -11.40 -18.55
CA CYS A 108 6.58 -10.54 -17.51
C CYS A 108 5.37 -9.76 -18.05
N GLY A 109 5.49 -9.15 -19.24
CA GLY A 109 4.41 -8.41 -19.87
C GLY A 109 3.15 -9.24 -20.09
N VAL A 110 3.29 -10.47 -20.60
CA VAL A 110 2.15 -11.41 -20.76
C VAL A 110 1.51 -11.74 -19.42
N THR A 111 2.32 -11.94 -18.37
CA THR A 111 1.82 -12.23 -17.01
C THR A 111 1.05 -11.05 -16.45
N ILE A 112 1.55 -9.82 -16.62
CA ILE A 112 0.85 -8.60 -16.23
C ILE A 112 -0.51 -8.49 -16.92
N CYS A 113 -0.61 -8.79 -18.23
CA CYS A 113 -1.88 -8.76 -18.93
C CYS A 113 -2.90 -9.76 -18.37
N ILE A 114 -2.47 -11.01 -18.17
CA ILE A 114 -3.35 -12.07 -17.66
C ILE A 114 -3.86 -11.72 -16.26
N PHE A 115 -2.94 -11.36 -15.36
CA PHE A 115 -3.32 -11.04 -13.98
C PHE A 115 -4.03 -9.69 -13.85
N SER A 116 -3.83 -8.74 -14.77
CA SER A 116 -4.62 -7.50 -14.85
C SER A 116 -6.08 -7.81 -15.18
N GLY A 117 -6.33 -8.71 -16.14
CA GLY A 117 -7.69 -9.18 -16.44
C GLY A 117 -8.36 -9.85 -15.23
N VAL A 118 -7.65 -10.77 -14.56
CA VAL A 118 -8.14 -11.42 -13.34
C VAL A 118 -8.41 -10.40 -12.22
N HIS A 119 -7.52 -9.43 -12.04
CA HIS A 119 -7.63 -8.40 -11.02
C HIS A 119 -8.85 -7.50 -11.25
N VAL A 120 -9.05 -7.00 -12.47
CA VAL A 120 -10.22 -6.19 -12.83
C VAL A 120 -11.52 -6.98 -12.66
N ALA A 121 -11.57 -8.23 -13.12
CA ALA A 121 -12.74 -9.08 -12.96
C ALA A 121 -13.07 -9.31 -11.47
N ALA A 122 -12.06 -9.57 -10.64
CA ALA A 122 -12.25 -9.72 -9.21
C ALA A 122 -12.73 -8.43 -8.52
N HIS A 123 -12.22 -7.27 -8.93
CA HIS A 123 -12.69 -5.97 -8.43
C HIS A 123 -14.14 -5.69 -8.83
N LEU A 124 -14.56 -6.07 -10.04
CA LEU A 124 -15.95 -5.93 -10.46
C LEU A 124 -16.88 -6.80 -9.60
N VAL A 125 -16.50 -8.06 -9.36
CA VAL A 125 -17.25 -8.96 -8.46
C VAL A 125 -17.32 -8.38 -7.04
N ASN A 126 -16.22 -7.83 -6.53
CA ASN A 126 -16.21 -7.19 -5.21
C ASN A 126 -17.12 -5.96 -5.14
N ALA A 127 -17.14 -5.12 -6.18
CA ALA A 127 -18.02 -3.96 -6.24
C ALA A 127 -19.50 -4.37 -6.22
N LEU A 128 -19.86 -5.45 -6.93
CA LEU A 128 -21.21 -6.01 -6.87
C LEU A 128 -21.53 -6.56 -5.47
N ASN A 129 -20.62 -7.31 -4.87
CA ASN A 129 -20.80 -7.89 -3.54
C ASN A 129 -20.91 -6.82 -2.44
N PHE A 130 -20.19 -5.70 -2.55
CA PHE A 130 -20.34 -4.56 -1.63
C PHE A 130 -21.74 -3.93 -1.67
N SER A 131 -22.36 -3.87 -2.85
CA SER A 131 -23.71 -3.32 -3.01
C SER A 131 -24.79 -4.29 -2.50
N VAL A 132 -24.64 -5.60 -2.80
CA VAL A 132 -25.63 -6.62 -2.42
C VAL A 132 -25.55 -6.99 -0.93
N ASN A 133 -24.34 -7.11 -0.38
CA ASN A 133 -24.10 -7.55 1.01
C ASN A 133 -23.86 -6.36 1.96
N TYR A 134 -24.41 -5.19 1.63
CA TYR A 134 -24.30 -4.02 2.50
C TYR A 134 -24.89 -4.32 3.88
N SER A 135 -24.13 -4.03 4.93
CA SER A 135 -24.53 -4.25 6.32
C SER A 135 -24.50 -2.95 7.10
N GLU A 136 -25.63 -2.51 7.66
CA GLU A 136 -25.70 -1.32 8.53
C GLU A 136 -24.90 -1.51 9.83
N ASP A 137 -24.71 -2.75 10.29
CA ASP A 137 -23.95 -3.06 11.50
C ASP A 137 -22.44 -2.77 11.38
N PHE A 138 -21.90 -2.72 10.15
CA PHE A 138 -20.48 -2.57 9.87
C PHE A 138 -20.20 -1.48 8.82
N VAL A 139 -20.74 -0.27 9.05
CA VAL A 139 -20.58 0.88 8.13
C VAL A 139 -19.11 1.18 7.79
N GLU A 140 -18.17 0.96 8.71
CA GLU A 140 -16.73 1.21 8.48
C GLU A 140 -16.06 0.19 7.53
N LEU A 141 -16.70 -0.96 7.25
CA LEU A 141 -16.23 -1.94 6.27
C LEU A 141 -16.86 -1.76 4.88
N ASN A 142 -17.98 -1.04 4.79
CA ASN A 142 -18.66 -0.81 3.52
C ASN A 142 -17.97 0.32 2.74
N GLU A 143 -17.45 -0.01 1.56
CA GLU A 143 -16.93 0.98 0.61
C GLU A 143 -18.07 1.61 -0.24
N ALA A 144 -19.24 0.98 -0.31
CA ALA A 144 -20.42 1.48 -1.02
C ALA A 144 -21.46 2.05 -0.04
N ARG A 145 -22.21 3.09 -0.44
CA ARG A 145 -23.40 3.52 0.28
C ARG A 145 -24.57 2.55 0.03
N TYR A 146 -25.53 2.52 0.96
CA TYR A 146 -26.77 1.75 0.81
C TYR A 146 -27.45 2.07 -0.52
N ASP A 147 -27.77 1.03 -1.31
CA ASP A 147 -28.41 1.09 -2.63
C ASP A 147 -27.64 1.91 -3.69
N GLU A 148 -26.32 2.01 -3.55
CA GLU A 148 -25.48 2.68 -4.55
C GLU A 148 -25.14 1.75 -5.73
N ASP A 149 -25.25 2.28 -6.95
CA ASP A 149 -24.84 1.58 -8.17
C ASP A 149 -23.35 1.22 -8.09
N PRO A 150 -22.98 -0.08 -8.17
CA PRO A 150 -21.59 -0.55 -8.13
C PRO A 150 -20.66 0.16 -9.11
N ARG A 151 -21.21 0.65 -10.22
CA ARG A 151 -20.45 1.39 -11.24
C ARG A 151 -19.98 2.75 -10.75
N LYS A 152 -20.67 3.39 -9.81
CA LYS A 152 -20.20 4.64 -9.20
C LYS A 152 -18.89 4.41 -8.47
N LEU A 153 -18.77 3.33 -7.70
CA LEU A 153 -17.54 2.98 -6.97
C LEU A 153 -16.31 2.90 -7.89
N LEU A 154 -16.49 2.43 -9.12
CA LEU A 154 -15.42 2.33 -10.13
C LEU A 154 -14.95 3.69 -10.65
N PHE A 155 -15.80 4.72 -10.70
CA PHE A 155 -15.49 6.02 -11.28
C PHE A 155 -15.35 7.16 -10.26
N THR A 156 -15.80 6.96 -9.03
CA THR A 156 -15.72 7.97 -7.96
C THR A 156 -14.54 7.74 -7.02
N THR A 157 -14.04 6.51 -6.91
CA THR A 157 -12.89 6.19 -6.04
C THR A 157 -11.57 6.40 -6.77
N VAL A 158 -10.53 6.80 -6.01
CA VAL A 158 -9.17 6.95 -6.54
C VAL A 158 -8.63 5.63 -7.11
N PRO A 159 -8.73 4.47 -6.41
CA PRO A 159 -8.31 3.19 -6.97
C PRO A 159 -9.11 2.80 -8.22
N GLY A 160 -10.42 3.07 -8.27
CA GLY A 160 -11.27 2.78 -9.42
C GLY A 160 -10.85 3.55 -10.68
N LEU A 161 -10.77 4.88 -10.58
CA LEU A 161 -10.43 5.73 -11.72
C LEU A 161 -9.00 5.46 -12.22
N THR A 162 -8.04 5.38 -11.30
CA THR A 162 -6.64 5.06 -11.65
C THR A 162 -6.52 3.69 -12.30
N GLY A 163 -7.25 2.68 -11.81
CA GLY A 163 -7.29 1.33 -12.38
C GLY A 163 -7.83 1.31 -13.81
N VAL A 164 -8.93 2.01 -14.09
CA VAL A 164 -9.49 2.12 -15.45
C VAL A 164 -8.49 2.79 -16.39
N CYS A 165 -7.88 3.90 -15.99
CA CYS A 165 -6.86 4.58 -16.80
C CYS A 165 -5.65 3.67 -17.07
N MET A 166 -5.19 2.91 -16.07
CA MET A 166 -4.09 1.96 -16.23
C MET A 166 -4.41 0.85 -17.23
N VAL A 167 -5.63 0.30 -17.19
CA VAL A 167 -6.05 -0.76 -18.13
C VAL A 167 -6.06 -0.23 -19.57
N VAL A 168 -6.54 1.00 -19.79
CA VAL A 168 -6.51 1.63 -21.12
C VAL A 168 -5.07 1.81 -21.61
N VAL A 169 -4.19 2.34 -20.76
CA VAL A 169 -2.77 2.52 -21.10
C VAL A 169 -2.10 1.17 -21.41
N LEU A 170 -2.34 0.15 -20.58
CA LEU A 170 -1.81 -1.19 -20.78
C LEU A 170 -2.30 -1.81 -22.09
N PHE A 171 -3.59 -1.65 -22.41
CA PHE A 171 -4.18 -2.13 -23.65
C PHE A 171 -3.52 -1.48 -24.89
N LEU A 172 -3.31 -0.16 -24.87
CA LEU A 172 -2.63 0.56 -25.95
C LEU A 172 -1.19 0.07 -26.13
N MET A 173 -0.43 -0.04 -25.02
CA MET A 173 0.95 -0.51 -25.04
C MET A 173 1.06 -1.93 -25.61
N ILE A 174 0.19 -2.86 -25.19
CA ILE A 174 0.26 -4.27 -25.58
C ILE A 174 -0.17 -4.45 -27.03
N THR A 175 -1.25 -3.78 -27.45
CA THR A 175 -1.72 -3.82 -28.83
C THR A 175 -0.63 -3.35 -29.78
N ALA A 176 -0.01 -2.19 -29.51
CA ALA A 176 1.08 -1.68 -30.32
C ALA A 176 2.37 -2.51 -30.23
N SER A 177 2.53 -3.32 -29.18
CA SER A 177 3.66 -4.25 -29.00
C SER A 177 3.47 -5.60 -29.71
N THR A 178 2.34 -5.83 -30.36
CA THR A 178 2.11 -7.04 -31.18
C THR A 178 3.05 -7.11 -32.38
N TYR A 179 3.34 -8.33 -32.84
CA TYR A 179 4.25 -8.55 -33.97
C TYR A 179 3.79 -7.82 -35.25
N ALA A 180 2.49 -7.86 -35.55
CA ALA A 180 1.91 -7.22 -36.74
C ALA A 180 2.18 -5.70 -36.76
N ILE A 181 1.86 -4.99 -35.67
CA ILE A 181 2.04 -3.52 -35.61
C ILE A 181 3.52 -3.16 -35.59
N ARG A 182 4.35 -3.88 -34.82
CA ARG A 182 5.78 -3.60 -34.74
C ARG A 182 6.54 -3.76 -36.06
N VAL A 183 6.12 -4.70 -36.91
CA VAL A 183 6.74 -4.93 -38.22
C VAL A 183 6.19 -3.95 -39.26
N SER A 184 4.92 -3.58 -39.15
CA SER A 184 4.29 -2.60 -40.04
C SER A 184 4.80 -1.18 -39.81
N ASN A 185 4.82 -0.71 -38.56
CA ASN A 185 5.31 0.61 -38.20
C ASN A 185 5.92 0.60 -36.79
N TYR A 186 7.26 0.69 -36.75
CA TYR A 186 8.00 0.66 -35.49
C TYR A 186 7.80 1.93 -34.65
N ASP A 187 7.52 3.07 -35.26
CA ASP A 187 7.32 4.34 -34.54
C ASP A 187 6.07 4.27 -33.66
N ILE A 188 4.99 3.66 -34.16
CA ILE A 188 3.76 3.44 -33.37
C ILE A 188 4.10 2.65 -32.10
N PHE A 189 4.85 1.57 -32.24
CA PHE A 189 5.32 0.80 -31.08
C PHE A 189 6.15 1.67 -30.14
N TRP A 190 7.11 2.43 -30.64
CA TRP A 190 8.01 3.22 -29.80
C TRP A 190 7.27 4.30 -29.01
N TYR A 191 6.42 5.10 -29.67
CA TYR A 191 5.68 6.18 -29.01
C TYR A 191 4.66 5.64 -27.99
N THR A 192 3.91 4.60 -28.36
CA THR A 192 2.91 4.01 -27.45
C THR A 192 3.55 3.27 -26.28
N HIS A 193 4.69 2.61 -26.48
CA HIS A 193 5.35 1.88 -25.40
C HIS A 193 5.95 2.83 -24.36
N ASN A 194 6.31 4.08 -24.72
CA ASN A 194 6.71 5.13 -23.77
C ASN A 194 5.60 5.54 -22.77
N LEU A 195 4.34 5.14 -23.01
CA LEU A 195 3.27 5.29 -22.01
C LEU A 195 3.55 4.51 -20.72
N PHE A 196 4.60 3.68 -20.66
CA PHE A 196 5.05 3.07 -19.40
C PHE A 196 5.30 4.11 -18.29
N PHE A 197 5.80 5.31 -18.61
CA PHE A 197 5.96 6.39 -17.61
C PHE A 197 4.62 6.77 -16.96
N VAL A 198 3.58 6.93 -17.79
CA VAL A 198 2.22 7.22 -17.34
C VAL A 198 1.68 6.04 -16.54
N PHE A 199 1.89 4.81 -17.01
CA PHE A 199 1.49 3.60 -16.30
C PHE A 199 2.08 3.52 -14.88
N TYR A 200 3.38 3.78 -14.70
CA TYR A 200 4.02 3.75 -13.37
C TYR A 200 3.58 4.91 -12.45
N MET A 201 3.33 6.09 -13.02
CA MET A 201 2.75 7.20 -12.27
C MET A 201 1.36 6.81 -11.73
N LEU A 202 0.50 6.28 -12.60
CA LEU A 202 -0.83 5.81 -12.21
C LEU A 202 -0.76 4.63 -11.23
N LEU A 203 0.16 3.68 -11.43
CA LEU A 203 0.37 2.54 -10.52
C LEU A 203 0.71 3.01 -9.10
N THR A 204 1.57 4.02 -8.98
CA THR A 204 1.95 4.57 -7.67
C THR A 204 0.74 5.20 -6.97
N LEU A 205 -0.09 5.95 -7.72
CA LEU A 205 -1.33 6.53 -7.20
C LEU A 205 -2.38 5.47 -6.87
N HIS A 206 -2.48 4.43 -7.69
CA HIS A 206 -3.43 3.33 -7.52
C HIS A 206 -3.15 2.54 -6.24
N VAL A 207 -1.89 2.12 -6.03
CA VAL A 207 -1.48 1.39 -4.82
C VAL A 207 -1.59 2.28 -3.58
N SER A 208 -1.20 3.55 -3.69
CA SER A 208 -1.32 4.48 -2.55
C SER A 208 -2.78 4.73 -2.21
N GLY A 209 -3.66 4.85 -3.22
CA GLY A 209 -5.09 5.10 -3.13
C GLY A 209 -5.85 4.15 -2.19
N ASP A 210 -5.44 2.88 -2.14
CA ASP A 210 -5.98 1.86 -1.23
C ASP A 210 -5.63 2.12 0.24
N ASP A 211 -4.51 2.81 0.52
CA ASP A 211 -3.96 3.06 1.85
C ASP A 211 -4.18 4.50 2.36
N TRP A 212 -4.80 5.39 1.59
CA TRP A 212 -5.24 6.72 2.07
C TRP A 212 -6.47 6.60 2.98
N LYS A 213 -6.41 5.71 3.98
CA LYS A 213 -7.22 5.94 5.18
C LYS A 213 -6.60 7.17 5.84
N PRO A 214 -7.33 8.29 6.00
CA PRO A 214 -6.84 9.35 6.87
C PRO A 214 -6.56 8.68 8.20
N TYR A 215 -5.30 8.69 8.64
CA TYR A 215 -4.92 8.12 9.92
C TYR A 215 -5.88 8.70 10.96
N LYS A 216 -6.87 7.91 11.39
CA LYS A 216 -7.90 8.35 12.32
C LYS A 216 -7.17 8.49 13.64
N LEU A 217 -6.79 9.71 13.98
CA LEU A 217 -6.06 10.00 15.21
C LEU A 217 -6.88 9.43 16.37
N ARG A 218 -6.40 8.35 16.99
CA ARG A 218 -7.18 7.65 18.02
C ARG A 218 -7.21 8.44 19.32
N ARG A 219 -6.06 9.00 19.70
CA ARG A 219 -5.83 9.80 20.91
C ARG A 219 -4.71 10.81 20.66
N LEU A 220 -4.88 12.02 21.18
CA LEU A 220 -3.89 13.09 21.19
C LEU A 220 -3.36 13.27 22.62
N TYR A 221 -2.04 13.15 22.81
CA TYR A 221 -1.40 13.43 24.10
C TYR A 221 -0.71 14.78 24.02
N PHE A 222 -1.20 15.76 24.78
CA PHE A 222 -0.62 17.10 24.86
C PHE A 222 0.14 17.25 26.19
N ILE A 223 1.47 17.24 26.10
CA ILE A 223 2.36 17.34 27.27
C ILE A 223 3.18 18.61 27.15
N TRP A 224 3.03 19.51 28.12
CA TRP A 224 3.72 20.80 28.10
C TRP A 224 4.44 21.07 29.41
N VAL A 225 5.74 21.38 29.33
CA VAL A 225 6.60 21.60 30.50
C VAL A 225 7.10 23.03 30.50
N CYS A 226 6.80 23.79 31.56
CA CYS A 226 7.25 25.17 31.73
C CYS A 226 7.85 25.41 33.11
N ARG A 227 8.59 26.51 33.27
CA ARG A 227 9.08 26.99 34.57
C ARG A 227 8.07 27.92 35.26
N ASP A 228 7.30 28.66 34.47
CA ASP A 228 6.32 29.64 34.95
C ASP A 228 4.89 29.22 34.57
N ILE A 229 3.96 29.39 35.50
CA ILE A 229 2.54 29.09 35.32
C ILE A 229 1.84 30.12 34.40
N GLN A 230 2.35 31.34 34.32
CA GLN A 230 1.82 32.37 33.39
C GLN A 230 1.94 31.91 31.95
N SER A 231 2.95 31.08 31.63
CA SER A 231 3.13 30.51 30.30
C SER A 231 1.97 29.63 29.86
N PHE A 232 1.14 29.09 30.75
CA PHE A 232 -0.04 28.31 30.36
C PHE A 232 -1.25 29.20 30.03
N ARG A 233 -1.32 30.43 30.54
CA ARG A 233 -2.52 31.28 30.44
C ARG A 233 -2.86 31.68 29.01
N TRP A 234 -1.86 31.88 28.14
CA TRP A 234 -2.08 32.37 26.78
C TRP A 234 -2.88 31.40 25.87
N PHE A 235 -2.93 30.11 26.22
CA PHE A 235 -3.67 29.08 25.47
C PHE A 235 -4.61 28.24 26.35
N ALA A 236 -4.75 28.56 27.64
CA ALA A 236 -5.61 27.85 28.57
C ALA A 236 -7.09 27.88 28.13
N ASP A 237 -7.57 29.01 27.60
CA ASP A 237 -8.93 29.12 27.06
C ASP A 237 -9.17 28.14 25.90
N LEU A 238 -8.21 28.00 24.99
CA LEU A 238 -8.30 27.08 23.86
C LEU A 238 -8.31 25.62 24.32
N LEU A 239 -7.44 25.26 25.26
CA LEU A 239 -7.39 23.89 25.80
C LEU A 239 -8.64 23.52 26.58
N CYS A 240 -9.19 24.44 27.38
CA CYS A 240 -10.47 24.22 28.05
C CYS A 240 -11.61 24.06 27.06
N MET A 241 -11.68 24.91 26.02
CA MET A 241 -12.69 24.80 24.97
C MET A 241 -12.59 23.45 24.25
N LEU A 242 -11.38 23.02 23.89
CA LEU A 242 -11.13 21.74 23.23
C LEU A 242 -11.53 20.55 24.11
N HIS A 243 -11.13 20.59 25.39
CA HIS A 243 -11.49 19.57 26.36
C HIS A 243 -13.01 19.44 26.54
N ASN A 244 -13.69 20.57 26.72
CA ASN A 244 -15.14 20.60 26.89
C ASN A 244 -15.88 20.14 25.64
N LYS A 245 -15.41 20.52 24.45
CA LYS A 245 -15.97 20.06 23.18
C LYS A 245 -15.93 18.53 23.08
N PHE A 246 -14.76 17.93 23.34
CA PHE A 246 -14.64 16.47 23.29
C PHE A 246 -15.41 15.76 24.40
N TRP A 247 -15.56 16.40 25.56
CA TRP A 247 -16.44 15.90 26.62
C TRP A 247 -17.91 15.89 26.18
N GLN A 248 -18.40 16.96 25.54
CA GLN A 248 -19.76 17.05 25.00
C GLN A 248 -20.01 16.07 23.85
N GLU A 249 -19.00 15.80 23.02
CA GLU A 249 -19.05 14.79 21.95
C GLU A 249 -18.93 13.34 22.48
N ASN A 250 -18.96 13.14 23.81
CA ASN A 250 -18.81 11.85 24.49
C ASN A 250 -17.51 11.12 24.15
N ARG A 251 -16.43 11.89 23.91
CA ARG A 251 -15.07 11.41 23.62
C ARG A 251 -14.04 12.04 24.57
N PRO A 252 -14.20 11.94 25.90
CA PRO A 252 -13.33 12.61 26.89
C PRO A 252 -11.87 12.14 26.82
N ASP A 253 -11.68 10.94 26.28
CA ASP A 253 -10.43 10.20 26.17
C ASP A 253 -9.59 10.55 24.93
N TYR A 254 -10.16 11.32 24.02
CA TYR A 254 -9.56 11.66 22.72
C TYR A 254 -8.39 12.64 22.86
N VAL A 255 -8.43 13.52 23.87
CA VAL A 255 -7.34 14.47 24.17
C VAL A 255 -6.93 14.33 25.64
N ASN A 256 -5.70 13.86 25.86
CA ASN A 256 -5.10 13.77 27.18
C ASN A 256 -4.11 14.93 27.36
N ILE A 257 -4.48 15.89 28.20
CA ILE A 257 -3.66 17.07 28.52
C ILE A 257 -2.93 16.79 29.82
N GLN A 258 -1.61 17.01 29.84
CA GLN A 258 -0.78 17.00 31.04
C GLN A 258 0.17 18.20 31.04
N LEU A 259 0.04 19.06 32.04
CA LEU A 259 0.85 20.26 32.16
C LEU A 259 1.84 20.07 33.31
N TYR A 260 3.11 20.42 33.12
CA TYR A 260 4.15 20.24 34.13
C TYR A 260 4.83 21.57 34.48
N LEU A 261 4.83 21.92 35.76
CA LEU A 261 5.51 23.09 36.29
C LEU A 261 6.81 22.67 36.97
N SER A 262 7.94 23.04 36.37
CA SER A 262 9.27 22.56 36.76
C SER A 262 9.96 23.35 37.87
N GLN A 263 9.47 24.55 38.22
CA GLN A 263 10.00 25.40 39.30
C GLN A 263 8.88 25.68 40.32
N THR A 264 9.22 25.67 41.61
CA THR A 264 8.24 25.68 42.73
C THR A 264 8.31 26.92 43.61
N ASP A 265 9.01 27.96 43.19
CA ASP A 265 9.46 29.06 44.06
C ASP A 265 8.36 30.06 44.48
N GLY A 266 7.07 29.71 44.33
CA GLY A 266 5.98 30.55 44.84
C GLY A 266 4.58 30.05 44.48
N ILE A 267 3.98 29.26 45.38
CA ILE A 267 2.55 29.07 45.79
C ILE A 267 1.40 29.18 44.75
N GLN A 268 1.59 29.39 43.45
CA GLN A 268 0.51 29.24 42.47
C GLN A 268 0.41 27.79 41.99
N LYS A 269 -0.49 27.04 42.64
CA LYS A 269 -0.82 25.64 42.30
C LYS A 269 -1.92 25.51 41.24
N ILE A 270 -2.48 26.64 40.79
CA ILE A 270 -3.59 26.69 39.84
C ILE A 270 -3.34 27.79 38.80
N ILE A 271 -3.72 27.53 37.54
CA ILE A 271 -3.55 28.48 36.43
C ILE A 271 -4.51 29.67 36.58
N GLY A 272 -5.71 29.38 37.12
CA GLY A 272 -6.78 30.30 37.52
C GLY A 272 -8.05 29.52 37.88
N GLU A 273 -8.95 30.11 38.68
CA GLU A 273 -10.20 29.45 39.13
C GLU A 273 -11.12 29.07 37.96
N LYS A 274 -11.09 29.85 36.89
CA LYS A 274 -11.82 29.60 35.62
C LYS A 274 -11.41 28.28 34.93
N TYR A 275 -10.21 27.76 35.18
CA TYR A 275 -9.63 26.62 34.44
C TYR A 275 -9.62 25.32 35.25
N HIS A 276 -10.72 25.01 35.94
CA HIS A 276 -10.83 23.84 36.81
C HIS A 276 -10.41 22.52 36.14
N ALA A 277 -10.82 22.30 34.88
CA ALA A 277 -10.47 21.10 34.10
C ALA A 277 -8.95 20.94 33.89
N LEU A 278 -8.23 22.05 33.64
CA LEU A 278 -6.78 22.03 33.44
C LEU A 278 -6.00 21.99 34.75
N ASN A 279 -6.54 22.58 35.82
CA ASN A 279 -5.93 22.53 37.16
C ASN A 279 -5.81 21.08 37.66
N SER A 280 -6.80 20.22 37.39
CA SER A 280 -6.74 18.78 37.72
C SER A 280 -5.67 17.99 36.94
N ARG A 281 -5.10 18.60 35.89
CA ARG A 281 -4.13 18.01 34.97
C ARG A 281 -2.77 18.72 35.00
N LEU A 282 -2.56 19.57 36.02
CA LEU A 282 -1.30 20.27 36.29
C LEU A 282 -0.50 19.49 37.33
N PHE A 283 0.74 19.16 36.99
CA PHE A 283 1.67 18.41 37.82
C PHE A 283 2.89 19.26 38.18
N ILE A 284 3.39 19.08 39.39
CA ILE A 284 4.59 19.77 39.87
C ILE A 284 5.80 18.86 39.68
N GLY A 285 6.87 19.42 39.12
CA GLY A 285 8.12 18.73 38.82
C GLY A 285 8.26 18.35 37.35
N ARG A 286 9.32 17.59 37.04
CA ARG A 286 9.61 17.15 35.67
C ARG A 286 8.85 15.86 35.34
N PRO A 287 8.33 15.72 34.11
CA PRO A 287 7.68 14.48 33.68
C PRO A 287 8.66 13.31 33.70
N ARG A 288 8.21 12.16 34.21
CA ARG A 288 8.96 10.91 34.15
C ARG A 288 8.74 10.25 32.79
N TRP A 289 9.46 10.72 31.78
CA TRP A 289 9.26 10.34 30.37
C TRP A 289 9.16 8.83 30.12
N LYS A 290 10.03 8.02 30.73
CA LYS A 290 10.01 6.55 30.54
C LYS A 290 8.67 5.95 30.96
N LEU A 291 8.21 6.24 32.18
CA LEU A 291 6.94 5.71 32.70
C LEU A 291 5.75 6.20 31.87
N LEU A 292 5.77 7.48 31.48
CA LEU A 292 4.72 8.10 30.71
C LEU A 292 4.61 7.48 29.30
N PHE A 293 5.74 7.26 28.62
CA PHE A 293 5.72 6.61 27.30
C PHE A 293 5.34 5.13 27.39
N ASP A 294 5.75 4.43 28.45
CA ASP A 294 5.35 3.04 28.70
C ASP A 294 3.83 2.94 28.95
N GLU A 295 3.26 3.90 29.66
CA GLU A 295 1.81 3.99 29.90
C GLU A 295 1.05 4.30 28.61
N ILE A 296 1.48 5.31 27.84
CA ILE A 296 0.93 5.64 26.52
C ILE A 296 0.99 4.43 25.58
N ALA A 297 2.09 3.67 25.60
CA ALA A 297 2.24 2.47 24.80
C ALA A 297 1.26 1.35 25.21
N LYS A 298 0.95 1.21 26.51
CA LYS A 298 -0.04 0.24 27.00
C LYS A 298 -1.46 0.59 26.57
N TYR A 299 -1.84 1.86 26.63
CA TYR A 299 -3.20 2.31 26.28
C TYR A 299 -3.45 2.41 24.76
N ASN A 300 -2.39 2.43 23.95
CA ASN A 300 -2.50 2.52 22.48
C ASN A 300 -2.18 1.21 21.74
N ARG A 301 -1.82 0.12 22.45
CA ARG A 301 -1.88 -1.24 21.91
C ARG A 301 -3.34 -1.69 21.75
#